data_AF-Q2L188-F1
#
_entry.id   AF-Q2L188-F1
#
_cell.length_a   1.000
_cell.length_b   1.000
_cell.length_c   1.000
_cell.angle_alpha   90.00
_cell.angle_beta   90.00
_cell.angle_gamma   90.00
#
_symmetry.space_group_name_H-M   'P 1'
#
loop_
_entity.id
_entity.type
_entity.pdbx_description
1 polymer ?
#
loop_
_entity_poly.entity_id
_entity_poly.type
_entity_poly.pdbx_seq_one_letter_code
_entity_poly.pdbx_strand_id
1 'polypeptide(L)'
;VPSQLPLDMLIGLAKESTDDAARELGRLSAQRANAEQQLNMLYEYRHDYLKRLQDAMVAGMPAADCHNYQRFIGTLDDAISQQANVLHSADMQLMQGRLHWQQQKRKLNSFDTLAQRDARSRALIETRREQRANDEISARLASRRASL
;
A
#
# COMPACT_ATOMS: atom_id res chain seq x y z
N VAL A 1 -19.11 4.71 32.02
CA VAL A 1 -18.56 5.43 30.84
C VAL A 1 -18.75 4.53 29.63
N PRO A 2 -19.77 4.70 28.77
CA PRO A 2 -19.92 3.80 27.64
C PRO A 2 -19.08 4.27 26.44
N SER A 3 -18.38 3.29 25.85
CA SER A 3 -17.86 3.20 24.47
C SER A 3 -16.73 4.12 23.96
N GLN A 4 -15.75 4.52 24.79
CA GLN A 4 -14.48 5.08 24.29
C GLN A 4 -13.47 3.98 23.91
N LEU A 5 -13.35 2.96 24.77
CA LEU A 5 -12.51 1.76 24.56
C LEU A 5 -12.78 1.03 23.21
N PRO A 6 -14.03 0.86 22.75
CA PRO A 6 -14.29 0.20 21.48
C PRO A 6 -13.81 1.00 20.27
N LEU A 7 -13.90 2.34 20.31
CA LEU A 7 -13.49 3.18 19.18
C LEU A 7 -11.96 3.26 19.09
N ASP A 8 -11.27 3.43 20.22
CA ASP A 8 -9.81 3.44 20.25
C ASP A 8 -9.22 2.10 19.78
N MET A 9 -9.85 0.98 20.16
CA MET A 9 -9.48 -0.35 19.68
C MET A 9 -9.70 -0.49 18.16
N LEU A 10 -10.83 -0.02 17.64
CA LEU A 10 -11.11 -0.04 16.19
C LEU A 10 -10.12 0.80 15.39
N ILE A 11 -9.70 1.96 15.92
CA ILE A 11 -8.66 2.80 15.33
C ILE A 11 -7.32 2.05 15.34
N GLY A 12 -6.96 1.42 16.45
CA GLY A 12 -5.74 0.60 16.57
C GLY A 12 -5.70 -0.49 15.49
N LEU A 13 -6.76 -1.29 15.39
CA LEU A 13 -6.88 -2.34 14.37
C LEU A 13 -6.84 -1.79 12.94
N ALA A 14 -7.46 -0.64 12.69
CA ALA A 14 -7.44 -0.01 11.36
C ALA A 14 -6.06 0.56 10.99
N LYS A 15 -5.30 1.07 11.98
CA LYS A 15 -3.90 1.48 11.79
C LYS A 15 -3.03 0.28 11.44
N GLU A 16 -3.09 -0.78 12.24
CA GLU A 16 -2.33 -2.01 12.00
C GLU A 16 -2.62 -2.59 10.62
N SER A 17 -3.91 -2.71 10.25
CA SER A 17 -4.29 -3.20 8.92
C SER A 17 -3.82 -2.29 7.77
N THR A 18 -3.77 -0.97 7.99
CA THR A 18 -3.24 -0.03 6.99
C THR A 18 -1.72 -0.20 6.84
N ASP A 19 -1.00 -0.41 7.94
CA ASP A 19 0.44 -0.62 7.96
C ASP A 19 0.82 -1.98 7.35
N ASP A 20 0.04 -3.03 7.63
CA ASP A 20 0.15 -4.34 6.97
C ASP A 20 -0.01 -4.20 5.45
N ALA A 21 -1.06 -3.52 5.00
CA ALA A 21 -1.32 -3.29 3.58
C ALA A 21 -0.20 -2.46 2.93
N ALA A 22 0.42 -1.52 3.65
CA ALA A 22 1.56 -0.74 3.17
C ALA A 22 2.82 -1.59 3.03
N ARG A 23 3.11 -2.46 4.00
CA ARG A 23 4.22 -3.44 3.93
C ARG A 23 4.05 -4.38 2.74
N GLU A 24 2.84 -4.90 2.56
CA GLU A 24 2.52 -5.78 1.43
C GLU A 24 2.68 -5.07 0.09
N LEU A 25 2.26 -3.81 -0.02
CA LEU A 25 2.52 -2.98 -1.20
C LEU A 25 4.01 -2.84 -1.51
N GLY A 26 4.85 -2.66 -0.49
CA GLY A 26 6.30 -2.63 -0.65
C GLY A 26 6.83 -3.94 -1.23
N ARG A 27 6.35 -5.07 -0.70
CA ARG A 27 6.71 -6.43 -1.19
C ARG A 27 6.30 -6.62 -2.66
N LEU A 28 5.07 -6.26 -3.02
CA LEU A 28 4.55 -6.35 -4.38
C LEU A 28 5.32 -5.45 -5.36
N SER A 29 5.67 -4.24 -4.93
CA SER A 29 6.49 -3.32 -5.73
C SER A 29 7.88 -3.89 -6.02
N ALA A 30 8.52 -4.50 -5.02
CA ALA A 30 9.81 -5.15 -5.21
C ALA A 30 9.71 -6.37 -6.14
N GLN A 31 8.64 -7.17 -6.02
CA GLN A 31 8.41 -8.30 -6.93
C GLN A 31 8.23 -7.85 -8.38
N ARG A 32 7.44 -6.81 -8.64
CA ARG A 32 7.28 -6.24 -9.98
C ARG A 32 8.63 -5.74 -10.54
N ALA A 33 9.40 -5.00 -9.74
CA ALA A 33 10.70 -4.48 -10.15
C ALA A 33 11.68 -5.62 -10.51
N ASN A 34 11.72 -6.68 -9.70
CA ASN A 34 12.54 -7.86 -9.99
C ASN A 34 12.10 -8.57 -11.28
N ALA A 35 10.79 -8.71 -11.49
CA ALA A 35 10.26 -9.34 -12.71
C ALA A 35 10.62 -8.54 -13.98
N GLU A 36 10.54 -7.21 -13.90
CA GLU A 36 10.93 -6.29 -14.97
C GLU A 36 12.43 -6.34 -15.25
N GLN A 37 13.26 -6.35 -14.20
CA GLN A 37 14.72 -6.49 -14.34
C GLN A 37 15.09 -7.80 -15.05
N GLN A 38 14.50 -8.93 -14.63
CA GLN A 38 14.74 -10.23 -15.26
C GLN A 38 14.31 -10.24 -16.74
N LEU A 39 13.17 -9.62 -17.06
CA LEU A 39 12.71 -9.51 -18.44
C LEU A 39 13.68 -8.70 -19.30
N ASN A 40 14.18 -7.58 -18.78
CA ASN A 40 15.17 -6.75 -19.48
C ASN A 40 16.47 -7.51 -19.70
N MET A 41 16.95 -8.26 -18.70
CA MET A 41 18.13 -9.11 -18.85
C MET A 41 17.96 -10.15 -19.96
N LEU A 42 16.77 -10.76 -20.09
CA LEU A 42 16.50 -11.70 -21.18
C LEU A 42 16.52 -11.03 -22.56
N TYR A 43 15.98 -9.81 -22.68
CA TYR A 43 16.05 -9.04 -23.92
C TYR A 43 17.48 -8.65 -24.30
N GLU A 44 18.27 -8.18 -23.35
CA GLU A 44 19.69 -7.85 -23.54
C GLU A 44 20.47 -9.09 -23.98
N TYR A 45 20.30 -10.20 -23.27
CA TYR A 45 20.96 -11.46 -23.60
C TYR A 45 20.59 -11.96 -25.00
N ARG A 46 19.30 -11.86 -25.37
CA ARG A 46 18.83 -12.20 -26.71
C ARG A 46 19.48 -11.32 -27.78
N HIS A 47 19.58 -10.01 -27.54
CA HIS A 47 20.21 -9.08 -28.47
C HIS A 47 21.68 -9.45 -28.71
N ASP A 48 22.44 -9.65 -27.63
CA ASP A 48 23.85 -10.04 -27.70
C ASP A 48 24.02 -11.38 -28.40
N TYR A 49 23.12 -12.33 -28.15
CA TYR A 49 23.14 -13.65 -28.77
C TYR A 49 22.92 -13.58 -30.29
N LEU A 50 21.95 -12.78 -30.74
CA LEU A 50 21.70 -12.55 -32.17
C LEU A 50 22.86 -11.85 -32.87
N LYS A 51 23.52 -10.89 -32.19
CA LYS A 51 24.71 -10.23 -32.73
C LYS A 51 25.85 -11.23 -32.95
N ARG A 52 26.13 -12.09 -31.98
CA ARG A 52 27.14 -13.16 -32.12
C ARG A 52 26.82 -14.13 -33.25
N LEU A 53 25.54 -14.46 -33.42
CA LEU A 53 25.10 -15.29 -34.55
C LEU A 53 25.40 -14.60 -35.89
N GLN A 54 25.06 -13.31 -36.04
CA GLN A 54 25.35 -12.55 -37.25
C GLN A 54 26.86 -12.56 -37.58
N ASP A 55 27.72 -12.28 -36.60
CA ASP A 55 29.17 -12.27 -36.78
C ASP A 55 29.69 -13.65 -37.21
N ALA A 56 29.20 -14.71 -36.59
CA ALA A 56 29.61 -16.08 -36.90
C ALA A 56 29.09 -16.55 -38.27
N MET A 57 27.89 -16.11 -38.70
CA MET A 57 27.40 -16.36 -40.06
C MET A 57 28.30 -15.69 -41.11
N VAL A 58 28.73 -14.44 -40.88
CA VAL A 58 29.68 -13.74 -41.77
C VAL A 58 31.02 -14.48 -41.85
N ALA A 59 31.46 -15.09 -40.75
CA ALA A 59 32.70 -15.86 -40.68
C ALA A 59 32.65 -17.27 -41.30
N GLY A 60 31.49 -17.72 -41.82
CA GLY A 60 31.34 -19.04 -42.45
C GLY A 60 30.98 -20.18 -41.49
N MET A 61 29.91 -20.01 -40.72
CA MET A 61 29.42 -20.98 -39.72
C MET A 61 28.95 -22.33 -40.35
N PRO A 62 29.27 -23.48 -39.73
CA PRO A 62 28.70 -24.78 -40.07
C PRO A 62 27.17 -24.85 -39.90
N ALA A 63 26.48 -25.58 -40.78
CA ALA A 63 25.02 -25.70 -40.75
C ALA A 63 24.45 -26.28 -39.43
N ALA A 64 25.17 -27.21 -38.80
CA ALA A 64 24.78 -27.80 -37.51
C ALA A 64 24.79 -26.76 -36.37
N ASP A 65 25.76 -25.85 -36.38
CA ASP A 65 25.83 -24.76 -35.41
C ASP A 65 24.66 -23.80 -35.62
N CYS A 66 24.36 -23.42 -36.87
CA CYS A 66 23.22 -22.58 -37.21
C CYS A 66 21.89 -23.15 -36.65
N HIS A 67 21.67 -24.46 -36.76
CA HIS A 67 20.49 -25.11 -36.21
C HIS A 67 20.43 -25.04 -34.67
N ASN A 68 21.57 -25.24 -33.99
CA ASN A 68 21.65 -25.11 -32.54
C ASN A 68 21.33 -23.67 -32.07
N TYR A 69 21.85 -22.67 -32.77
CA TYR A 69 21.53 -21.25 -32.54
C TYR A 69 20.03 -20.98 -32.68
N GLN A 70 19.41 -21.47 -33.75
CA GLN A 70 17.97 -21.31 -33.99
C GLN A 70 17.08 -21.99 -32.92
N ARG A 71 17.52 -23.12 -32.38
CA ARG A 71 16.79 -23.78 -31.29
C ARG A 71 16.86 -22.95 -30.00
N PHE A 72 18.05 -22.45 -29.68
CA PHE A 72 18.26 -21.70 -28.46
C PHE A 72 17.55 -20.34 -28.48
N ILE A 73 17.50 -19.66 -29.64
CA ILE A 73 16.72 -18.42 -29.76
C ILE A 73 15.23 -18.68 -29.51
N GLY A 74 14.67 -19.80 -29.98
CA GLY A 74 13.31 -20.20 -29.66
C GLY A 74 13.10 -20.42 -28.16
N THR A 75 14.07 -21.04 -27.48
CA THR A 75 14.03 -21.22 -26.01
C THR A 75 14.07 -19.87 -25.27
N LEU A 76 14.86 -18.90 -25.77
CA LEU A 76 14.90 -17.55 -25.21
C LEU A 76 13.59 -16.79 -25.44
N ASP A 77 12.98 -16.91 -26.62
CA ASP A 77 11.69 -16.30 -26.93
C ASP A 77 10.57 -16.85 -26.04
N ASP A 78 10.58 -18.16 -25.77
CA ASP A 78 9.67 -18.79 -24.82
C ASP A 78 9.89 -18.26 -23.39
N ALA A 79 11.15 -18.15 -22.95
CA ALA A 79 11.50 -17.63 -21.63
C ALA A 79 11.08 -16.15 -21.47
N ILE A 80 11.30 -15.31 -22.49
CA ILE A 80 10.85 -13.92 -22.52
C ILE A 80 9.33 -13.85 -22.40
N SER A 81 8.61 -14.68 -23.15
CA SER A 81 7.15 -14.72 -23.12
C SER A 81 6.63 -15.13 -21.74
N GLN A 82 7.25 -16.12 -21.10
CA GLN A 82 6.93 -16.53 -19.74
C GLN A 82 7.21 -15.41 -18.74
N GLN A 83 8.37 -14.76 -18.81
CA GLN A 83 8.73 -13.68 -17.90
C GLN A 83 7.85 -12.43 -18.09
N ALA A 84 7.43 -12.13 -19.31
CA ALA A 84 6.46 -11.07 -19.59
C ALA A 84 5.10 -11.34 -18.91
N ASN A 85 4.65 -12.61 -18.89
CA ASN A 85 3.44 -12.99 -18.16
C ASN A 85 3.62 -12.85 -16.64
N VAL A 86 4.80 -13.16 -16.11
CA VAL A 86 5.13 -12.94 -14.68
C VAL A 86 5.06 -11.45 -14.34
N LEU A 87 5.65 -10.58 -15.17
CA LEU A 87 5.58 -9.12 -14.99
C LEU A 87 4.13 -8.62 -15.03
N HIS A 88 3.35 -9.08 -16.01
CA HIS A 88 1.93 -8.72 -16.12
C HIS A 88 1.12 -9.14 -14.87
N SER A 89 1.36 -10.34 -14.35
CA SER A 89 0.74 -10.80 -13.11
C SER A 89 1.14 -9.93 -11.91
N ALA A 90 2.43 -9.57 -11.80
CA ALA A 90 2.93 -8.70 -10.75
C ALA A 90 2.32 -7.28 -10.84
N ASP A 91 2.12 -6.73 -12.03
CA ASP A 91 1.42 -5.47 -12.24
C ASP A 91 -0.02 -5.51 -11.73
N MET A 92 -0.75 -6.61 -12.03
CA MET A 92 -2.12 -6.81 -11.54
C MET A 92 -2.19 -6.96 -10.03
N GLN A 93 -1.27 -7.71 -9.43
CA GLN A 93 -1.18 -7.84 -7.98
C GLN A 93 -0.85 -6.50 -7.32
N LEU A 94 0.08 -5.73 -7.87
CA LEU A 94 0.41 -4.40 -7.36
C LEU A 94 -0.79 -3.43 -7.44
N MET A 95 -1.54 -3.46 -8.54
CA MET A 95 -2.78 -2.68 -8.68
C MET A 95 -3.81 -3.06 -7.62
N GLN A 96 -4.06 -4.36 -7.41
CA GLN A 96 -4.97 -4.84 -6.37
C GLN A 96 -4.50 -4.46 -4.96
N GLY A 97 -3.20 -4.58 -4.68
CA GLY A 97 -2.60 -4.15 -3.42
C GLY A 97 -2.81 -2.65 -3.16
N ARG A 98 -2.73 -1.81 -4.20
CA ARG A 98 -2.98 -0.36 -4.07
C ARG A 98 -4.42 -0.07 -3.70
N LEU A 99 -5.38 -0.75 -4.34
CA LEU A 99 -6.79 -0.62 -4.01
C LEU A 99 -7.08 -1.07 -2.58
N HIS A 100 -6.49 -2.19 -2.15
CA HIS A 100 -6.65 -2.70 -0.79
C HIS A 100 -6.11 -1.70 0.25
N TRP A 101 -4.89 -1.18 0.06
CA TRP A 101 -4.32 -0.18 0.95
C TRP A 101 -5.17 1.09 1.03
N GLN A 102 -5.67 1.58 -0.12
CA GLN A 102 -6.57 2.73 -0.15
C GLN A 102 -7.86 2.47 0.64
N GLN A 103 -8.42 1.25 0.56
CA GLN A 103 -9.60 0.87 1.33
C GLN A 103 -9.32 0.89 2.84
N GLN A 104 -8.20 0.31 3.30
CA GLN A 104 -7.83 0.35 4.71
C GLN A 104 -7.59 1.78 5.20
N LYS A 105 -6.91 2.60 4.39
CA LYS A 105 -6.67 4.00 4.73
C LYS A 105 -7.97 4.80 4.84
N ARG A 106 -8.94 4.57 3.95
CA ARG A 106 -10.28 5.18 4.03
C ARG A 106 -11.04 4.77 5.29
N LYS A 107 -10.93 3.51 5.69
CA LYS A 107 -11.54 2.98 6.92
C LYS A 107 -10.93 3.65 8.16
N LEU A 108 -9.60 3.75 8.22
CA LEU A 108 -8.88 4.46 9.29
C LEU A 108 -9.34 5.93 9.39
N ASN A 109 -9.34 6.66 8.27
CA ASN A 109 -9.76 8.08 8.25
C ASN A 109 -11.21 8.26 8.74
N SER A 110 -12.07 7.28 8.48
CA SER A 110 -13.47 7.30 8.90
C SER A 110 -13.58 7.14 10.43
N PHE A 111 -12.78 6.25 11.04
CA PHE A 111 -12.72 6.12 12.49
C PHE A 111 -12.10 7.34 13.17
N ASP A 112 -11.03 7.91 12.61
CA ASP A 112 -10.42 9.15 13.12
C ASP A 112 -11.45 10.30 13.10
N THR A 113 -12.24 10.41 12.04
CA THR A 113 -13.32 11.41 11.93
C THR A 113 -14.38 11.20 13.00
N LEU A 114 -14.78 9.95 13.26
CA LEU A 114 -15.75 9.62 14.30
C LEU A 114 -15.21 9.96 15.70
N ALA A 115 -13.94 9.66 15.97
CA ALA A 115 -13.28 9.96 17.25
C ALA A 115 -13.20 11.47 17.50
N GLN A 116 -12.86 12.27 16.49
CA GLN A 116 -12.86 13.72 16.60
C GLN A 116 -14.25 14.28 16.92
N ARG A 117 -15.31 13.70 16.32
CA ARG A 117 -16.70 14.11 16.61
C ARG A 117 -17.11 13.76 18.04
N ASP A 118 -16.76 12.56 18.51
CA ASP A 118 -17.03 12.14 19.89
C ASP A 118 -16.31 13.05 20.90
N ALA A 119 -15.02 13.32 20.68
CA ALA A 119 -14.23 14.22 21.53
C ALA A 119 -14.83 15.62 21.60
N ARG A 120 -15.26 16.21 20.47
CA ARG A 120 -15.95 17.51 20.44
C ARG A 120 -17.26 17.48 21.20
N SER A 121 -18.07 16.42 21.04
CA SER A 121 -19.34 16.29 21.75
C SER A 121 -19.15 16.24 23.26
N ARG A 122 -18.14 15.49 23.73
CA ARG A 122 -17.79 15.40 25.15
C ARG A 122 -17.30 16.73 25.72
N ALA A 123 -16.42 17.43 25.00
CA ALA A 123 -15.94 18.74 25.40
C ALA A 123 -17.11 19.73 25.60
N LEU A 124 -18.08 19.75 24.68
CA LEU A 124 -19.28 20.59 24.80
C LEU A 124 -20.14 20.23 26.02
N ILE A 125 -20.28 18.94 26.33
CA ILE A 125 -21.02 18.49 27.52
C ILE A 125 -20.30 18.93 28.79
N GLU A 126 -18.97 18.79 28.83
CA GLU A 126 -18.18 19.16 30.00
C GLU A 126 -18.16 20.66 30.24
N THR A 127 -17.94 21.47 29.20
CA THR A 127 -18.04 22.94 29.30
C THR A 127 -19.42 23.39 29.82
N ARG A 128 -20.50 22.74 29.39
CA ARG A 128 -21.86 23.04 29.92
C ARG A 128 -22.02 22.64 31.39
N ARG A 129 -21.38 21.57 31.85
CA ARG A 129 -21.39 21.16 33.25
C ARG A 129 -20.60 22.12 34.12
N GLU A 130 -19.40 22.49 33.69
CA GLU A 130 -18.55 23.47 34.36
C GLU A 130 -19.24 24.84 34.48
N GLN A 131 -19.86 25.31 33.39
CA GLN A 131 -20.63 26.56 33.41
C GLN A 131 -21.76 26.52 34.44
N ARG A 132 -22.57 25.46 34.45
CA ARG A 132 -23.66 25.30 35.44
C ARG A 132 -23.14 25.28 36.87
N ALA A 133 -22.03 24.58 37.12
CA ALA A 133 -21.43 24.53 38.46
C ALA A 133 -20.93 25.90 38.92
N ASN A 134 -20.30 26.67 38.03
CA ASN A 134 -19.85 28.03 38.32
C ASN A 134 -21.01 29.00 38.57
N ASP A 135 -22.09 28.89 37.77
CA ASP A 135 -23.29 29.70 37.95
C ASP A 135 -23.94 29.43 39.31
N GLU A 136 -24.00 28.16 39.73
CA GLU A 136 -24.55 27.77 41.04
C GLU A 136 -23.72 28.31 42.20
N ILE A 137 -22.38 28.23 42.12
CA ILE A 137 -21.48 28.80 43.14
C ILE A 137 -21.66 30.32 43.22
N SER A 138 -21.72 31.00 42.08
CA SER A 138 -21.90 32.45 41.99
C SER A 138 -23.24 32.89 42.59
N ALA A 139 -24.33 32.17 42.28
CA ALA A 139 -25.65 32.43 42.84
C ALA A 139 -25.68 32.24 44.37
N ARG A 140 -25.04 31.19 44.90
CA ARG A 140 -24.94 30.96 46.35
C ARG A 140 -24.15 32.07 47.06
N LEU A 141 -23.04 32.54 46.47
CA LEU A 141 -22.25 33.65 47.01
C LEU A 141 -23.03 34.96 47.00
N ALA A 142 -23.74 35.26 45.92
CA ALA A 142 -24.58 36.45 45.81
C ALA A 142 -25.72 36.43 46.82
N SER A 143 -26.40 35.30 46.99
CA SER A 143 -27.46 35.12 47.99
C SER A 143 -26.93 35.36 49.41
N ARG A 144 -25.76 34.81 49.77
CA ARG A 144 -25.14 35.06 51.08
C ARG A 144 -24.81 36.52 51.34
N ARG A 145 -24.35 37.25 50.32
CA ARG A 145 -24.08 38.70 50.42
C ARG A 145 -25.35 39.53 50.58
N ALA A 146 -26.45 39.12 49.95
CA ALA A 146 -27.73 39.83 50.06
C ALA A 146 -28.45 39.60 51.40
N SER A 147 -28.09 38.54 52.12
CA SER A 147 -28.63 38.19 53.44
C SER A 147 -27.79 38.72 54.63
N LEU A 148 -26.75 39.52 54.36
CA LEU A 148 -25.97 40.27 55.35
C LEU A 148 -26.38 41.75 55.30
#